data_AF-A0A2U1U4J2-F1
#
_entry.id   AF-A0A2U1U4J2-F1
#
_cell.length_a   1.000
_cell.length_b   1.000
_cell.length_c   1.000
_cell.angle_alpha   90.00
_cell.angle_beta   90.00
_cell.angle_gamma   90.00
#
_symmetry.space_group_name_H-M   'P 1'
#
loop_
_entity.id
_entity.type
_entity.pdbx_description
1 polymer ?
#
loop_
_entity_poly.entity_id
_entity_poly.type
_entity_poly.pdbx_seq_one_letter_code
_entity_poly.pdbx_strand_id
1 'polypeptide(L)'
;MTVTDTVDTTTLTLGDITVAEGSDSATVGATLSHATDRAFTVTLSNGATITFAAGSTTGTSSEFAVQGDDVYRDGESYTLSVTNAGEHNFEQLDTSDTATV
;
A
#
# COMPACT_ATOMS: atom_id res chain seq x y z
N MET A 1 -21.89 -33.75 -7.84
CA MET A 1 -20.53 -33.18 -7.83
C MET A 1 -20.64 -31.81 -7.20
N THR A 2 -20.05 -31.61 -6.04
CA THR A 2 -19.87 -30.26 -5.49
C THR A 2 -18.67 -29.66 -6.21
N VAL A 3 -18.85 -28.56 -6.92
CA VAL A 3 -17.72 -27.75 -7.37
C VAL A 3 -17.21 -27.07 -6.11
N THR A 4 -16.03 -27.47 -5.65
CA THR A 4 -15.32 -26.73 -4.60
C THR A 4 -14.61 -25.61 -5.32
N ASP A 5 -15.21 -24.42 -5.30
CA ASP A 5 -14.57 -23.20 -5.77
C ASP A 5 -13.47 -22.83 -4.76
N THR A 6 -12.26 -22.59 -5.24
CA THR A 6 -11.14 -22.14 -4.40
C THR A 6 -11.06 -20.64 -4.53
N VAL A 7 -11.22 -19.92 -3.41
CA VAL A 7 -10.99 -18.47 -3.39
C VAL A 7 -9.51 -18.21 -3.62
N ASP A 8 -9.19 -17.49 -4.70
CA ASP A 8 -7.83 -17.02 -4.96
C ASP A 8 -7.57 -15.71 -4.20
N THR A 9 -6.88 -15.83 -3.07
CA THR A 9 -6.49 -14.67 -2.24
C THR A 9 -5.23 -14.02 -2.80
N THR A 10 -5.35 -12.74 -3.18
CA THR A 10 -4.21 -11.88 -3.48
C THR A 10 -3.82 -11.10 -2.23
N THR A 11 -2.53 -11.06 -1.91
CA THR A 11 -2.01 -10.33 -0.75
C THR A 11 -1.32 -9.07 -1.22
N LEU A 12 -1.69 -7.93 -0.64
CA LEU A 12 -1.00 -6.66 -0.76
C LEU A 12 -0.06 -6.50 0.44
N THR A 13 1.22 -6.32 0.14
CA THR A 13 2.27 -6.07 1.13
C THR A 13 2.78 -4.65 0.96
N LEU A 14 2.80 -3.88 2.06
CA LEU A 14 3.43 -2.58 2.11
C LEU A 14 4.91 -2.77 2.42
N GLY A 15 5.77 -2.19 1.58
CA GLY A 15 7.22 -2.26 1.74
C GLY A 15 7.78 -1.14 2.62
N ASP A 16 9.10 -1.00 2.57
CA ASP A 16 9.81 0.04 3.30
C ASP A 16 9.43 1.44 2.83
N ILE A 17 9.36 2.36 3.78
CA ILE A 17 9.04 3.76 3.51
C ILE A 17 10.34 4.47 3.15
N THR A 18 10.35 5.07 1.96
CA THR A 18 11.48 5.83 1.44
C THR A 18 11.22 7.30 1.68
N VAL A 19 11.97 7.88 2.61
CA VAL A 19 11.99 9.33 2.86
C VAL A 19 12.89 9.99 1.82
N ALA A 20 12.40 11.04 1.16
CA ALA A 20 13.21 11.79 0.23
C ALA A 20 14.24 12.63 1.00
N GLU A 21 15.53 12.47 0.67
CA GLU A 21 16.61 13.19 1.37
C GLU A 21 16.38 14.72 1.28
N GLY A 22 16.36 15.38 2.45
CA GLY A 22 16.18 16.83 2.54
C GLY A 22 14.75 17.33 2.28
N SER A 23 13.75 16.44 2.31
CA SER A 23 12.34 16.78 2.09
C SER A 23 11.47 16.30 3.24
N ASP A 24 10.41 17.04 3.57
CA ASP A 24 9.36 16.60 4.50
C ASP A 24 8.42 15.57 3.84
N SER A 25 8.84 14.88 2.77
CA SER A 25 8.03 13.93 2.00
C SER A 25 8.62 12.53 2.02
N ALA A 26 7.73 11.53 2.03
CA ALA A 26 8.09 10.13 1.85
C ALA A 26 7.13 9.44 0.88
N THR A 27 7.55 8.26 0.43
CA THR A 27 6.77 7.34 -0.39
C THR A 27 6.84 5.94 0.20
N VAL A 28 5.84 5.12 -0.07
CA VAL A 28 5.83 3.71 0.31
C VAL A 28 5.65 2.85 -0.93
N GLY A 29 6.49 1.83 -1.07
CA GLY A 29 6.31 0.79 -2.07
C GLY A 29 5.23 -0.20 -1.63
N ALA A 30 4.52 -0.80 -2.57
CA ALA A 30 3.65 -1.93 -2.29
C ALA A 30 3.78 -2.99 -3.37
N THR A 31 3.62 -4.25 -2.96
CA THR A 31 3.70 -5.43 -3.82
C THR A 31 2.44 -6.27 -3.68
N LEU A 32 2.06 -6.94 -4.76
CA LEU A 32 0.95 -7.86 -4.84
C LEU A 32 1.50 -9.27 -5.12
N SER A 33 0.91 -10.29 -4.49
CA SER A 33 1.24 -11.69 -4.77
C SER A 33 0.85 -12.13 -6.19
N HIS A 34 -0.12 -11.46 -6.80
CA HIS A 34 -0.59 -11.71 -8.17
C HIS A 34 -0.78 -10.39 -8.92
N ALA A 35 -0.56 -10.41 -10.24
CA ALA A 35 -0.75 -9.23 -11.07
C ALA A 35 -2.25 -8.90 -11.18
N THR A 36 -2.59 -7.62 -11.21
CA THR A 36 -3.95 -7.17 -11.48
C THR A 36 -4.21 -7.10 -12.99
N ASP A 37 -5.39 -7.47 -13.47
CA ASP A 37 -5.73 -7.34 -14.90
C ASP A 37 -6.25 -5.95 -15.26
N ARG A 38 -6.49 -5.09 -14.25
CA ARG A 38 -7.04 -3.74 -14.42
C ARG A 38 -6.31 -2.77 -13.52
N ALA A 39 -6.19 -1.51 -13.96
CA ALA A 39 -5.68 -0.50 -13.06
C ALA A 39 -6.64 -0.30 -11.86
N PHE A 40 -6.09 -0.20 -10.66
CA PHE A 40 -6.83 0.14 -9.45
C PHE A 40 -5.98 0.97 -8.49
N THR A 41 -6.64 1.66 -7.57
CA THR A 41 -6.00 2.58 -6.63
C THR A 41 -6.32 2.18 -5.20
N VAL A 42 -5.29 2.16 -4.37
CA VAL A 42 -5.34 1.88 -2.95
C VAL A 42 -5.07 3.17 -2.19
N THR A 43 -5.90 3.49 -1.20
CA THR A 43 -5.72 4.61 -0.27
C THR A 43 -5.18 4.10 1.05
N LEU A 44 -4.17 4.78 1.56
CA LEU A 44 -3.53 4.50 2.84
C LEU A 44 -4.13 5.35 3.97
N SER A 45 -3.81 5.01 5.22
CA SER A 45 -4.28 5.71 6.43
C SER A 45 -3.88 7.19 6.49
N ASN A 46 -2.79 7.56 5.83
CA ASN A 46 -2.30 8.94 5.72
C ASN A 46 -2.94 9.73 4.56
N GLY A 47 -3.83 9.11 3.78
CA GLY A 47 -4.43 9.70 2.59
C GLY A 47 -3.58 9.59 1.31
N ALA A 48 -2.36 9.03 1.38
CA ALA A 48 -1.58 8.71 0.20
C ALA A 48 -2.25 7.61 -0.63
N THR A 49 -1.99 7.61 -1.93
CA THR A 49 -2.61 6.65 -2.85
C THR A 49 -1.57 5.88 -3.64
N ILE A 50 -1.74 4.56 -3.75
CA ILE A 50 -0.91 3.66 -4.55
C ILE A 50 -1.73 3.24 -5.77
N THR A 51 -1.20 3.48 -6.96
CA THR A 51 -1.85 3.02 -8.20
C THR A 51 -1.11 1.82 -8.75
N PHE A 52 -1.84 0.72 -8.95
CA PHE A 52 -1.35 -0.46 -9.66
C PHE A 52 -1.87 -0.42 -11.08
N ALA A 53 -0.98 -0.49 -12.07
CA ALA A 53 -1.36 -0.61 -13.46
C ALA A 53 -1.78 -2.05 -13.81
N ALA A 54 -2.57 -2.22 -14.87
CA ALA A 54 -2.87 -3.55 -15.40
C ALA A 54 -1.57 -4.30 -15.77
N GLY A 55 -1.48 -5.56 -15.37
CA GLY A 55 -0.30 -6.41 -15.47
C GLY A 55 0.79 -6.13 -14.43
N SER A 56 0.63 -5.14 -13.55
CA SER A 56 1.61 -4.84 -12.51
C SER A 56 1.32 -5.60 -11.22
N THR A 57 2.39 -6.03 -10.55
CA THR A 57 2.38 -6.51 -9.17
C THR A 57 2.94 -5.49 -8.20
N THR A 58 3.42 -4.35 -8.69
CA THR A 58 4.08 -3.34 -7.86
C THR A 58 3.46 -1.97 -8.07
N GLY A 59 3.48 -1.17 -7.02
CA GLY A 59 3.01 0.20 -7.01
C GLY A 59 3.83 1.02 -6.03
N THR A 60 3.84 2.33 -6.23
CA THR A 60 4.43 3.29 -5.30
C THR A 60 3.36 4.30 -4.93
N SER A 61 3.32 4.71 -3.67
CA SER A 61 2.40 5.74 -3.23
C SER A 61 2.75 7.10 -3.85
N SER A 62 1.74 7.96 -3.95
CA SER A 62 1.98 9.40 -4.03
C SER A 62 2.87 9.86 -2.87
N GLU A 63 3.69 10.88 -3.10
CA GLU A 63 4.42 11.55 -2.01
C GLU A 63 3.42 12.06 -0.96
N PHE A 64 3.74 11.81 0.29
CA PHE A 64 2.99 12.29 1.44
C PHE A 64 3.92 12.98 2.41
N ALA A 65 3.40 13.98 3.11
CA ALA A 65 4.16 14.65 4.14
C ALA A 65 4.43 13.67 5.30
N VAL A 66 5.69 13.44 5.60
CA VAL A 66 6.10 12.89 6.89
C VAL A 66 6.23 14.06 7.86
N GLN A 67 5.88 13.85 9.13
CA GLN A 67 6.18 14.87 10.13
C GLN A 67 7.69 15.08 10.11
N GLY A 68 8.14 16.23 9.60
CA GLY A 68 9.53 16.62 9.60
C GLY A 68 10.05 16.59 11.04
N ASP A 69 11.30 16.15 11.18
CA ASP A 69 12.05 16.04 12.43
C ASP A 69 11.83 17.26 13.35
N ASP A 70 10.86 17.18 14.25
CA ASP A 70 10.69 18.12 15.36
C ASP A 70 11.45 17.54 16.54
N VAL A 71 12.48 18.27 16.98
CA VAL A 71 13.42 17.94 18.06
C VAL A 71 12.73 17.59 19.40
N TYR A 72 11.41 17.81 19.50
CA TYR A 72 10.57 17.48 20.65
C TYR A 72 9.62 16.28 20.47
N ARG A 73 9.53 15.68 19.27
CA ARG A 73 8.74 14.48 18.97
C ARG A 73 9.60 13.39 18.35
N ASP A 74 10.75 13.11 18.97
CA ASP A 74 11.52 11.90 18.69
C ASP A 74 10.67 10.66 19.05
N GLY A 75 10.26 9.90 18.03
CA GLY A 75 9.79 8.53 18.20
C GLY A 75 8.32 8.21 17.91
N GLU A 76 7.58 9.01 17.14
CA GLU A 76 6.30 8.51 16.62
C GLU A 76 6.53 7.59 15.42
N SER A 77 6.72 6.29 15.69
CA SER A 77 6.62 5.25 14.66
C SER A 77 5.31 5.43 13.90
N TYR A 78 5.41 5.65 12.60
CA TYR A 78 4.24 5.99 11.80
C TYR A 78 3.75 4.74 11.08
N THR A 79 2.66 4.16 11.57
CA THR A 79 2.06 2.99 10.92
C THR A 79 1.16 3.40 9.76
N LEU A 80 1.54 3.00 8.56
CA LEU A 80 0.71 3.02 7.37
C LEU A 80 -0.05 1.71 7.25
N SER A 81 -1.35 1.82 7.02
CA SER A 81 -2.21 0.70 6.68
C SER A 81 -3.07 1.05 5.48
N VAL A 82 -3.54 0.04 4.76
CA VAL A 82 -4.52 0.24 3.70
C VAL A 82 -5.88 0.52 4.33
N THR A 83 -6.49 1.65 3.98
CA THR A 83 -7.85 2.00 4.42
C THR A 83 -8.90 1.70 3.37
N ASN A 84 -8.52 1.75 2.10
CA ASN A 84 -9.43 1.46 0.99
C ASN A 84 -8.62 0.90 -0.18
N ALA A 85 -9.01 -0.25 -0.72
CA ALA A 85 -8.33 -0.85 -1.87
C ALA A 85 -9.01 -0.56 -3.23
N GLY A 86 -10.02 0.32 -3.25
CA GLY A 86 -10.76 0.68 -4.45
C GLY A 86 -11.44 -0.51 -5.13
N GLU A 87 -11.88 -0.30 -6.37
CA GLU A 87 -12.45 -1.37 -7.20
C GLU A 87 -11.35 -2.19 -7.90
N HIS A 88 -11.14 -3.41 -7.45
CA HIS A 88 -10.17 -4.37 -8.01
C HIS A 88 -10.84 -5.57 -8.69
N ASN A 89 -10.05 -6.35 -9.42
CA ASN A 89 -10.49 -7.55 -10.15
C ASN A 89 -10.22 -8.86 -9.41
N PHE A 90 -9.68 -8.81 -8.19
CA PHE A 90 -9.40 -10.01 -7.39
C PHE A 90 -10.68 -10.56 -6.76
N GLU A 91 -10.78 -11.89 -6.63
CA GLU A 91 -11.82 -12.56 -5.85
C GLU A 91 -11.72 -12.21 -4.36
N GLN A 92 -10.48 -12.09 -3.87
CA GLN A 92 -10.16 -11.59 -2.56
C GLN A 92 -8.83 -10.84 -2.55
N LEU A 93 -8.81 -9.67 -1.90
CA LEU A 93 -7.61 -8.90 -1.67
C LEU A 93 -7.38 -8.75 -0.16
N ASP A 94 -6.30 -9.34 0.33
CA ASP A 94 -5.81 -9.16 1.69
C ASP A 94 -4.96 -7.89 1.76
N THR A 95 -5.42 -6.94 2.55
CA THR A 95 -4.74 -5.66 2.82
C THR A 95 -4.47 -5.47 4.31
N SER A 96 -4.36 -6.57 5.05
CA SER A 96 -4.10 -6.57 6.49
C SER A 96 -2.68 -6.13 6.86
N ASP A 97 -1.79 -6.07 5.87
CA ASP A 97 -0.40 -5.67 6.08
C ASP A 97 -0.27 -4.18 6.43
N THR A 98 0.78 -3.88 7.18
CA THR A 98 1.07 -2.53 7.68
C THR A 98 2.55 -2.21 7.54
N ALA A 99 2.87 -1.04 6.97
CA ALA A 99 4.24 -0.52 6.98
C ALA A 99 4.44 0.41 8.17
N THR A 100 5.66 0.43 8.73
CA THR A 100 6.02 1.32 9.83
C THR A 100 7.18 2.21 9.38
N VAL A 101 7.04 3.53 9.54
CA VAL A 101 8.14 4.51 9.45
C VAL A 101 8.88 4.55 10.78
#